data_AF-A0A2N5Z5M5-F1
#
_entry.id   AF-A0A2N5Z5M5-F1
#
_cell.length_a   1.000
_cell.length_b   1.000
_cell.length_c   1.000
_cell.angle_alpha   90.00
_cell.angle_beta   90.00
_cell.angle_gamma   90.00
#
_symmetry.space_group_name_H-M   'P 1'
#
loop_
_entity.id
_entity.type
_entity.pdbx_description
1 polymer ?
#
loop_
_entity_poly.entity_id
_entity_poly.type
_entity_poly.pdbx_seq_one_letter_code
_entity_poly.pdbx_strand_id
1 'polypeptide(L)'
;MNQTFDEKGKVRKFVTKYSKTDTSLVENYMYDDKDSLVYRITYDGDWKFPLESIHYKKGKENYKTINLYENGKLLTRTQYNRGKMTGRKEFRYENDILSEFISYNRKNEISERISLNIQMYN
;
A
#
# COMPACT_ATOMS: atom_id res chain seq x y z
N MET A 1 -21.41 -4.52 5.86
CA MET A 1 -20.98 -5.09 4.57
C MET A 1 -21.64 -4.26 3.49
N ASN A 2 -20.86 -3.72 2.56
CA ASN A 2 -21.36 -2.84 1.50
C ASN A 2 -21.20 -3.54 0.16
N GLN A 3 -22.16 -3.36 -0.75
CA GLN A 3 -22.13 -3.94 -2.09
C GLN A 3 -22.09 -2.84 -3.13
N THR A 4 -21.24 -2.99 -4.14
CA THR A 4 -21.16 -2.10 -5.31
C THR A 4 -21.06 -2.93 -6.60
N PHE A 5 -20.97 -2.25 -7.73
CA PHE A 5 -20.80 -2.87 -9.05
C PHE A 5 -19.53 -2.33 -9.70
N ASP A 6 -18.80 -3.18 -10.42
CA ASP A 6 -17.70 -2.73 -11.28
C ASP A 6 -18.23 -2.14 -12.61
N GLU A 7 -17.31 -1.63 -13.45
CA GLU A 7 -17.62 -1.02 -14.75
C GLU A 7 -18.42 -1.94 -15.70
N LYS A 8 -18.43 -3.25 -15.45
CA LYS A 8 -19.15 -4.27 -16.23
C LYS A 8 -20.43 -4.74 -15.54
N GLY A 9 -20.83 -4.07 -14.46
CA GLY A 9 -22.00 -4.43 -13.67
C GLY A 9 -21.81 -5.66 -12.78
N LYS A 10 -20.58 -6.15 -12.57
CA LYS A 10 -20.35 -7.29 -11.67
C LYS A 10 -20.31 -6.85 -10.22
N VAL A 11 -20.92 -7.66 -9.37
CA VAL A 11 -21.00 -7.41 -7.94
C VAL A 11 -19.61 -7.40 -7.30
N ARG A 12 -19.38 -6.42 -6.43
CA ARG A 12 -18.25 -6.36 -5.49
C ARG A 12 -18.78 -6.20 -4.07
N LYS A 13 -18.30 -7.04 -3.17
CA LYS A 13 -18.68 -7.03 -1.75
C LYS A 13 -17.50 -6.54 -0.92
N PHE A 14 -17.75 -5.56 -0.06
CA PHE A 14 -16.73 -4.96 0.81
C PHE A 14 -17.04 -5.24 2.28
N VAL A 15 -16.01 -5.67 3.00
CA VAL A 15 -16.02 -5.82 4.45
C VAL A 15 -14.94 -4.94 5.03
N THR A 16 -15.32 -3.97 5.86
CA THR A 16 -14.39 -3.08 6.55
C THR A 16 -14.42 -3.41 8.03
N LYS A 17 -13.24 -3.53 8.63
CA LYS A 17 -13.07 -3.76 10.06
C LYS A 17 -12.47 -2.54 10.71
N TYR A 18 -13.10 -2.15 11.82
CA TYR A 18 -12.62 -1.10 12.70
C TYR A 18 -12.19 -1.71 14.02
N SER A 19 -11.23 -1.07 14.67
CA SER A 19 -10.85 -1.37 16.04
C SER A 19 -12.05 -1.16 16.97
N LYS A 20 -12.24 -2.07 17.92
CA LYS A 20 -13.35 -1.99 18.89
C LYS A 20 -13.13 -0.91 19.96
N THR A 21 -11.89 -0.49 20.19
CA THR A 21 -11.53 0.41 21.29
C THR A 21 -11.72 1.87 20.91
N ASP A 22 -11.36 2.22 19.68
CA ASP A 22 -11.20 3.61 19.21
C ASP A 22 -11.78 3.83 17.81
N THR A 23 -12.44 2.83 17.21
CA THR A 23 -13.08 2.90 15.88
C THR A 23 -12.13 3.17 14.70
N SER A 24 -10.82 3.07 14.93
CA SER A 24 -9.77 3.20 13.93
C SER A 24 -9.92 2.18 12.81
N LEU A 25 -9.66 2.55 11.55
CA LEU A 25 -9.71 1.61 10.41
C LEU A 25 -8.55 0.62 10.49
N VAL A 26 -8.86 -0.68 10.44
CA VAL A 26 -7.84 -1.74 10.61
C VAL A 26 -7.69 -2.58 9.34
N GLU A 27 -8.79 -3.01 8.73
CA GLU A 27 -8.75 -3.86 7.55
C GLU A 27 -9.90 -3.57 6.57
N ASN A 28 -9.65 -3.80 5.29
CA ASN A 28 -10.68 -3.86 4.27
C ASN A 28 -10.48 -5.08 3.37
N TYR A 29 -11.58 -5.71 3.01
CA TYR A 29 -11.64 -6.90 2.17
C TYR A 29 -12.61 -6.67 1.03
N MET A 30 -12.24 -7.12 -0.17
CA MET A 30 -13.11 -7.13 -1.34
C MET A 30 -13.27 -8.56 -1.87
N TYR A 31 -14.52 -8.94 -2.11
CA TYR A 31 -14.90 -10.21 -2.70
C TYR A 31 -15.57 -9.98 -4.06
N ASP A 32 -15.43 -10.96 -4.95
CA ASP A 32 -16.18 -10.99 -6.20
C ASP A 32 -17.61 -11.54 -6.04
N ASP A 33 -18.31 -11.67 -7.16
CA ASP A 33 -19.68 -12.19 -7.26
C ASP A 33 -19.81 -13.66 -6.83
N LYS A 34 -18.69 -14.38 -6.73
CA LYS A 34 -18.60 -15.78 -6.29
C LYS A 34 -18.05 -15.91 -4.86
N ASP A 35 -18.08 -14.83 -4.09
CA ASP A 35 -17.54 -14.77 -2.73
C ASP A 35 -16.05 -15.16 -2.63
N SER A 36 -15.30 -15.03 -3.73
CA SER A 36 -13.86 -15.23 -3.72
C SER A 36 -13.16 -13.94 -3.32
N LEU A 37 -12.26 -14.02 -2.34
CA LEU A 37 -11.44 -12.88 -1.93
C LEU A 37 -10.53 -12.46 -3.09
N VAL A 38 -10.62 -11.18 -3.48
CA VAL A 38 -9.83 -10.60 -4.58
C VAL A 38 -8.87 -9.52 -4.10
N TYR A 39 -9.14 -8.90 -2.96
CA TYR A 39 -8.27 -7.88 -2.38
C TYR A 39 -8.40 -7.83 -0.86
N ARG A 40 -7.27 -7.64 -0.18
CA ARG A 40 -7.18 -7.37 1.26
C ARG A 40 -6.23 -6.20 1.46
N ILE A 41 -6.55 -5.33 2.40
CA ILE A 41 -5.64 -4.26 2.84
C ILE A 41 -5.75 -4.05 4.35
N THR A 42 -4.62 -3.80 5.00
CA THR A 42 -4.51 -3.40 6.42
C THR A 42 -4.11 -1.93 6.51
N TYR A 43 -4.44 -1.29 7.63
CA TYR A 43 -4.19 0.13 7.85
C TYR A 43 -3.65 0.39 9.26
N ASP A 44 -2.92 1.49 9.40
CA ASP A 44 -2.58 2.10 10.69
C ASP A 44 -3.63 3.16 11.04
N GLY A 45 -4.82 2.69 11.39
CA GLY A 45 -5.94 3.49 11.91
C GLY A 45 -6.67 4.41 10.92
N ASP A 46 -6.05 4.82 9.81
CA ASP A 46 -6.63 5.68 8.79
C ASP A 46 -6.36 5.14 7.37
N TRP A 47 -7.28 5.41 6.44
CA TRP A 47 -7.16 5.00 5.05
C TRP A 47 -5.92 5.59 4.34
N LYS A 48 -5.36 6.69 4.86
CA LYS A 48 -4.12 7.32 4.41
C LYS A 48 -2.87 6.50 4.72
N PHE A 49 -2.94 5.55 5.66
CA PHE A 49 -1.80 4.76 6.12
C PHE A 49 -1.99 3.26 5.87
N PRO A 50 -2.12 2.81 4.60
CA PRO A 50 -2.21 1.39 4.29
C PRO A 50 -0.89 0.67 4.56
N LEU A 51 -0.87 -0.35 5.42
CA LEU A 51 0.34 -1.07 5.82
C LEU A 51 0.67 -2.22 4.85
N GLU A 52 -0.30 -3.06 4.53
CA GLU A 52 -0.14 -4.17 3.59
C GLU A 52 -1.36 -4.23 2.68
N SER A 53 -1.15 -4.35 1.36
CA SER A 53 -2.22 -4.64 0.40
C SER A 53 -1.89 -5.89 -0.42
N ILE A 54 -2.87 -6.77 -0.60
CA ILE A 54 -2.73 -8.05 -1.29
C ILE A 54 -3.85 -8.19 -2.32
N HIS A 55 -3.49 -8.46 -3.56
CA HIS A 55 -4.41 -8.85 -4.62
C HIS A 55 -4.32 -10.35 -4.86
N TYR A 56 -5.48 -10.99 -4.93
CA TYR A 56 -5.60 -12.42 -5.17
C TYR A 56 -6.04 -12.68 -6.61
N LYS A 57 -5.47 -13.73 -7.22
CA LYS A 57 -5.90 -14.25 -8.51
C LYS A 57 -6.09 -15.75 -8.39
N LYS A 58 -7.32 -16.23 -8.64
CA LYS A 58 -7.69 -17.64 -8.48
C LYS A 58 -7.36 -18.17 -7.06
N GLY A 59 -7.69 -17.39 -6.04
CA GLY A 59 -7.47 -17.75 -4.63
C GLY A 59 -6.01 -17.73 -4.16
N LYS A 60 -5.06 -17.27 -4.99
CA LYS A 60 -3.64 -17.18 -4.63
C LYS A 60 -3.15 -15.73 -4.64
N GLU A 61 -2.24 -15.39 -3.74
CA GLU A 61 -1.58 -14.08 -3.76
C GLU A 61 -0.87 -13.86 -5.09
N ASN A 62 -1.24 -12.77 -5.77
CA ASN A 62 -0.68 -12.42 -7.07
C ASN A 62 0.19 -11.17 -6.98
N TYR A 63 -0.26 -10.16 -6.24
CA TYR A 63 0.50 -8.94 -6.01
C TYR A 63 0.38 -8.51 -4.56
N LYS A 64 1.48 -8.03 -3.97
CA LYS A 64 1.50 -7.54 -2.60
C LYS A 64 2.33 -6.27 -2.50
N THR A 65 1.85 -5.28 -1.74
CA THR A 65 2.60 -4.10 -1.36
C THR A 65 2.68 -4.01 0.16
N ILE A 66 3.87 -3.70 0.69
CA ILE A 66 4.09 -3.39 2.10
C ILE A 66 4.60 -1.96 2.18
N ASN A 67 3.99 -1.14 3.05
CA ASN A 67 4.42 0.21 3.33
C ASN A 67 4.86 0.32 4.80
N LEU A 68 5.85 1.17 5.04
CA LEU A 68 6.26 1.57 6.39
C LEU A 68 6.09 3.08 6.52
N TYR A 69 5.44 3.51 7.59
CA TYR A 69 5.25 4.92 7.91
C TYR A 69 5.96 5.28 9.21
N GLU A 70 6.42 6.52 9.29
CA GLU A 70 6.91 7.13 10.52
C GLU A 70 6.40 8.58 10.58
N ASN A 71 5.80 8.96 11.72
CA ASN A 71 5.23 10.29 11.92
C ASN A 71 4.30 10.73 10.76
N GLY A 72 3.48 9.81 10.25
CA GLY A 72 2.54 10.06 9.14
C GLY A 72 3.18 10.15 7.75
N LYS A 73 4.48 9.88 7.59
CA LYS A 73 5.19 9.91 6.30
C LYS A 73 5.57 8.51 5.85
N LEU A 74 5.40 8.23 4.57
CA LEU A 74 5.78 6.95 3.97
C LEU A 74 7.30 6.89 3.85
N LEU A 75 7.97 5.99 4.57
CA LEU A 75 9.42 5.81 4.48
C LEU A 75 9.83 4.77 3.46
N THR A 76 9.08 3.67 3.38
CA THR A 76 9.40 2.55 2.49
C THR A 76 8.15 2.00 1.85
N ARG A 77 8.25 1.64 0.58
CA ARG A 77 7.25 0.83 -0.13
C ARG A 77 7.95 -0.34 -0.83
N THR A 78 7.58 -1.56 -0.49
CA THR A 78 8.11 -2.78 -1.11
C THR A 78 7.01 -3.52 -1.86
N GLN A 79 7.29 -3.94 -3.08
CA GLN A 79 6.33 -4.59 -3.97
C GLN A 79 6.75 -6.02 -4.28
N TYR A 80 5.78 -6.92 -4.34
CA TYR A 80 5.98 -8.33 -4.63
C TYR A 80 4.99 -8.79 -5.70
N ASN A 81 5.43 -9.67 -6.59
CA ASN A 81 4.60 -10.39 -7.54
C ASN A 81 4.79 -11.89 -7.32
N ARG A 82 3.69 -12.60 -7.02
CA ARG A 82 3.70 -14.04 -6.68
C ARG A 82 4.78 -14.39 -5.64
N GLY A 83 4.85 -13.60 -4.57
CA GLY A 83 5.81 -13.78 -3.48
C GLY A 83 7.25 -13.32 -3.75
N LYS A 84 7.59 -12.89 -4.98
CA LYS A 84 8.94 -12.41 -5.32
C LYS A 84 8.99 -10.89 -5.31
N MET A 85 9.98 -10.31 -4.62
CA MET A 85 10.18 -8.85 -4.62
C MET A 85 10.42 -8.34 -6.04
N THR A 86 9.64 -7.37 -6.48
CA THR A 86 9.78 -6.73 -7.79
C THR A 86 10.46 -5.38 -7.73
N GLY A 87 10.39 -4.73 -6.57
CA GLY A 87 11.09 -3.47 -6.32
C GLY A 87 10.82 -2.95 -4.91
N ARG A 88 11.62 -1.94 -4.53
CA ARG A 88 11.50 -1.23 -3.27
C ARG A 88 11.69 0.26 -3.54
N LYS A 89 10.99 1.10 -2.79
CA LYS A 89 11.15 2.56 -2.82
C LYS A 89 11.42 3.03 -1.40
N GLU A 90 12.37 3.95 -1.26
CA GLU A 90 12.71 4.63 -0.01
C GLU A 90 12.51 6.13 -0.19
N PHE A 91 12.01 6.77 0.86
CA PHE A 91 11.66 8.19 0.89
C PHE A 91 12.28 8.79 2.13
N ARG A 92 12.96 9.93 1.98
CA ARG A 92 13.53 10.70 3.08
C ARG A 92 12.97 12.10 3.07
N TYR A 93 12.77 12.65 4.25
CA TYR A 93 12.13 13.94 4.44
C TYR A 93 12.97 14.83 5.33
N GLU A 94 13.09 16.10 4.96
CA GLU A 94 13.69 17.18 5.75
C GLU A 94 12.62 18.26 5.94
N ASN A 95 12.31 18.63 7.18
CA ASN A 95 11.30 19.64 7.51
C ASN A 95 9.96 19.42 6.77
N ASP A 96 9.47 18.18 6.77
CA ASP A 96 8.24 17.75 6.08
C ASP A 96 8.29 17.75 4.54
N ILE A 97 9.39 18.16 3.94
CA ILE A 97 9.61 18.14 2.49
C ILE A 97 10.33 16.84 2.13
N LEU A 98 9.85 16.12 1.11
CA LEU A 98 10.54 14.95 0.57
C LEU A 98 11.89 15.40 0.02
N SER A 99 13.01 15.12 0.69
CA SER A 99 14.35 15.53 0.27
C SER A 99 15.01 14.51 -0.64
N GLU A 100 14.65 13.22 -0.50
CA GLU A 100 15.22 12.16 -1.33
C GLU A 100 14.24 11.03 -1.60
N PHE A 101 14.30 10.50 -2.81
CA PHE A 101 13.61 9.33 -3.27
C PHE A 101 14.60 8.37 -3.92
N ILE A 102 14.59 7.10 -3.52
CA ILE A 102 15.41 6.05 -4.11
C ILE A 102 14.51 4.88 -4.50
N SER A 103 14.62 4.42 -5.75
CA SER A 103 13.96 3.20 -6.22
C SER A 103 15.00 2.12 -6.45
N TYR A 104 14.64 0.90 -6.05
CA TYR A 104 15.43 -0.31 -6.21
C TYR A 104 14.68 -1.32 -7.09
N ASN A 105 15.42 -1.99 -7.96
CA ASN A 105 14.87 -3.06 -8.78
C ASN A 105 14.73 -4.37 -7.98
N ARG A 106 14.26 -5.44 -8.64
CA ARG A 106 14.12 -6.79 -8.05
C ARG A 106 15.41 -7.42 -7.52
N LYS A 107 16.58 -6.95 -7.94
CA LYS A 107 17.90 -7.38 -7.44
C LYS A 107 18.41 -6.52 -6.29
N ASN A 108 17.59 -5.58 -5.80
CA ASN A 108 17.96 -4.60 -4.78
C ASN A 108 19.07 -3.63 -5.21
N GLU A 109 19.20 -3.40 -6.52
CA GLU A 109 20.11 -2.40 -7.09
C GLU A 109 19.33 -1.10 -7.32
N ILE A 110 19.97 0.05 -7.11
CA ILE A 110 19.35 1.37 -7.36
C ILE A 110 19.02 1.47 -8.85
N SER A 111 17.74 1.69 -9.16
CA SER A 111 17.25 1.96 -10.51
C SER A 111 17.02 3.44 -10.77
N GLU A 112 16.74 4.21 -9.72
CA GLU A 112 16.46 5.64 -9.80
C GLU A 112 16.79 6.29 -8.45
N ARG A 113 17.35 7.50 -8.48
CA ARG A 113 17.57 8.33 -7.29
C ARG A 113 17.28 9.77 -7.67
N ILE A 114 16.42 10.43 -6.89
CA ILE A 114 16.08 11.85 -7.03
C ILE A 114 16.33 12.49 -5.67
N SER A 115 17.14 13.54 -5.65
CA SER A 115 17.44 14.30 -4.44
C SER A 115 17.18 15.77 -4.70
N LEU A 116 16.52 16.44 -3.76
CA LEU A 116 16.32 17.88 -3.79
C LEU A 116 17.58 18.58 -3.28
N ASN A 117 18.14 19.46 -4.11
CA ASN A 117 19.23 20.33 -3.70
C ASN A 117 18.64 21.53 -2.97
N ILE A 118 18.53 21.45 -1.65
CA ILE A 118 18.11 22.59 -0.82
C ILE A 118 19.35 23.47 -0.62
N GLN A 119 19.61 24.39 -1.54
CA GLN A 119 20.51 25.50 -1.25
C GLN A 119 19.78 26.40 -0.25
N MET A 120 20.15 26.31 1.03
CA MET A 120 19.74 27.28 2.03
C MET A 120 20.38 28.62 1.65
N TYR A 121 19.56 29.58 1.21
CA TYR A 121 19.99 30.98 1.16
C TYR A 121 20.09 31.46 2.61
N ASN A 122 21.32 31.65 3.07
CA ASN A 122 21.64 32.34 4.33
C ASN A 122 21.59 33.86 4.15
#